data_AF-A0A5N7W4W5-F1
#
_entry.id   AF-A0A5N7W4W5-F1
#
_cell.length_a   1.000
_cell.length_b   1.000
_cell.length_c   1.000
_cell.angle_alpha   90.00
_cell.angle_beta   90.00
_cell.angle_gamma   90.00
#
_symmetry.space_group_name_H-M   'P 1'
#
loop_
_entity.id
_entity.type
_entity.pdbx_description
1 polymer ?
#
loop_
_entity_poly.entity_id
_entity_poly.type
_entity_poly.pdbx_seq_one_letter_code
_entity_poly.pdbx_strand_id
1 'polypeptide(L)'
;MPMLGAGMLWVVFGGMTATGVAHAQITPRASDAIAHRVVSGDTLEVLAARYLGDHKRWTALQSHNKVLDPLRLRPGSVLEIPTRLLRAAMASVEFVQGDVQSTRSLDHLADSAKVPTQPVQKGQLLQEGDSLQVPANAFVSVRLADGSLVRVQSESDVELRQMRRKGRAGSLQSVIDLREGAIEANVPRQANGERRFEVRTQAASTSVRGTRFLVWSDGQGRTAAAVDEGSVAVHTGQPSALLKPGQGLSVSADGQLGKPTAMLAAPDIAAWPALVEDASWVSLPLPAMAGAVRYQVLLAQDKDLTQIVRGGLFTQSPARLTGVEDGSYIAAIRAIDANGIPGKPSLQALRVKAHPVPPLYESPAPDATVGQGQHGLKCTQVTEASAYRIQVVAANGSFAQPLIDAGELKDCALPAEALARLPVGEYLWRAGSIRTLGNGQPDAGPFAAPQKMKLALPPQSPELQIGGAPGEGSSHIHWTGEEGQRYRIVVASDAGFAAPLVDTWVTQPQWNTQELPPGTYYLQMQVEDANGLRSNLSAARQFQTGNWVTTSEGQTLTSGDGLRLMRQ
;
A
#
# COMPACT_ATOMS: atom_id res chain seq x y z
N MET A 1 56.28 -6.86 70.81
CA MET A 1 55.76 -7.49 72.04
C MET A 1 54.41 -8.13 71.71
N PRO A 2 54.13 -9.36 72.16
CA PRO A 2 55.03 -10.49 72.36
C PRO A 2 54.47 -11.76 71.63
N MET A 3 55.30 -12.79 71.38
CA MET A 3 55.22 -14.13 72.02
C MET A 3 54.09 -15.03 71.48
N LEU A 4 54.22 -16.33 71.19
CA LEU A 4 55.17 -17.43 71.43
C LEU A 4 54.99 -18.40 70.22
N GLY A 5 55.90 -19.28 69.79
CA GLY A 5 56.87 -20.11 70.52
C GLY A 5 56.45 -21.58 70.43
N ALA A 6 57.45 -22.47 70.21
CA ALA A 6 57.41 -23.94 70.10
C ALA A 6 56.93 -24.49 68.73
N GLY A 7 57.70 -25.23 67.92
CA GLY A 7 58.96 -25.94 68.13
C GLY A 7 58.73 -27.38 68.60
N MET A 8 58.65 -28.37 67.70
CA MET A 8 59.28 -29.69 67.89
C MET A 8 59.23 -30.63 66.67
N LEU A 9 60.42 -31.16 66.38
CA LEU A 9 60.82 -32.46 65.81
C LEU A 9 60.33 -33.03 64.45
N TRP A 10 61.37 -33.30 63.66
CA TRP A 10 61.62 -34.18 62.52
C TRP A 10 60.90 -35.55 62.47
N VAL A 11 60.48 -35.93 61.25
CA VAL A 11 60.71 -37.27 60.67
C VAL A 11 60.95 -37.14 59.16
N VAL A 12 62.07 -37.72 58.69
CA VAL A 12 62.42 -37.87 57.27
C VAL A 12 61.70 -39.07 56.68
N PHE A 13 61.03 -38.91 55.54
CA PHE A 13 60.85 -39.99 54.55
C PHE A 13 60.72 -39.37 53.15
N GLY A 14 61.52 -39.88 52.21
CA GLY A 14 61.53 -39.44 50.82
C GLY A 14 60.22 -39.75 50.10
N GLY A 15 59.80 -38.85 49.21
CA GLY A 15 58.60 -38.98 48.41
C GLY A 15 58.82 -38.38 47.03
N MET A 16 58.69 -39.25 46.02
CA MET A 16 58.89 -39.01 44.60
C MET A 16 58.07 -37.83 44.05
N THR A 17 58.65 -37.15 43.07
CA THR A 17 58.02 -36.19 42.18
C THR A 17 56.80 -36.80 41.48
N ALA A 18 55.58 -36.34 41.81
CA ALA A 18 54.39 -36.55 41.00
C ALA A 18 54.12 -35.27 40.20
N THR A 19 54.44 -35.31 38.91
CA THR A 19 54.03 -34.31 37.93
C THR A 19 52.51 -34.36 37.79
N GLY A 20 51.82 -33.31 38.24
CA GLY A 20 50.39 -33.14 38.03
C GLY A 20 50.09 -32.90 36.56
N VAL A 21 49.48 -33.87 35.90
CA VAL A 21 48.96 -33.72 34.54
C VAL A 21 47.64 -32.97 34.63
N ALA A 22 47.68 -31.69 34.27
CA ALA A 22 46.50 -30.86 34.09
C ALA A 22 45.59 -31.49 33.02
N HIS A 23 44.41 -31.94 33.43
CA HIS A 23 43.38 -32.41 32.50
C HIS A 23 42.74 -31.18 31.86
N ALA A 24 43.29 -30.76 30.72
CA ALA A 24 42.60 -29.84 29.82
C ALA A 24 41.32 -30.52 29.33
N GLN A 25 40.18 -30.10 29.87
CA GLN A 25 38.86 -30.48 29.34
C GLN A 25 38.69 -29.79 27.98
N ILE A 26 38.89 -30.55 26.91
CA ILE A 26 38.58 -30.13 25.54
C ILE A 26 37.06 -30.07 25.43
N THR A 27 36.50 -28.87 25.38
CA THR A 27 35.12 -28.60 24.94
C THR A 27 34.96 -29.08 23.50
N PRO A 28 33.97 -29.94 23.17
CA PRO A 28 33.80 -30.38 21.80
C PRO A 28 33.29 -29.23 20.92
N ARG A 29 34.12 -28.78 19.97
CA ARG A 29 33.67 -28.08 18.76
C ARG A 29 32.59 -28.94 18.09
N ALA A 30 31.53 -28.33 17.55
CA ALA A 30 30.57 -29.02 16.70
C ALA A 30 31.35 -29.80 15.62
N SER A 31 31.24 -31.12 15.59
CA SER A 31 32.07 -31.94 14.69
C SER A 31 31.61 -31.79 13.23
N ASP A 32 32.55 -31.47 12.34
CA ASP A 32 32.36 -31.40 10.87
C ASP A 32 32.10 -32.77 10.22
N ALA A 33 31.92 -33.81 11.03
CA ALA A 33 31.63 -35.17 10.59
C ALA A 33 30.66 -35.88 11.54
N ILE A 34 29.89 -36.82 10.98
CA ILE A 34 29.06 -37.78 11.72
C ILE A 34 29.87 -39.07 11.90
N ALA A 35 30.06 -39.50 13.14
CA ALA A 35 30.63 -40.82 13.42
C ALA A 35 29.61 -41.93 13.12
N HIS A 36 29.91 -42.80 12.16
CA HIS A 36 29.14 -43.99 11.84
C HIS A 36 29.89 -45.24 12.32
N ARG A 37 29.34 -45.98 13.28
CA ARG A 37 29.90 -47.27 13.68
C ARG A 37 29.51 -48.32 12.64
N VAL A 38 30.50 -48.84 11.93
CA VAL A 38 30.35 -49.87 10.90
C VAL A 38 29.74 -51.12 11.53
N VAL A 39 28.66 -51.63 10.95
CA VAL A 39 28.07 -52.93 11.30
C VAL A 39 28.27 -53.95 10.18
N SER A 40 28.01 -55.22 10.48
CA SER A 40 28.06 -56.29 9.47
C SER A 40 27.12 -55.97 8.31
N GLY A 41 27.62 -56.02 7.08
CA GLY A 41 26.88 -55.70 5.86
C GLY A 41 26.99 -54.24 5.38
N ASP A 42 27.65 -53.35 6.14
CA ASP A 42 27.96 -52.02 5.61
C ASP A 42 29.12 -52.09 4.60
N THR A 43 28.96 -51.43 3.46
CA THR A 43 30.00 -51.14 2.48
C THR A 43 30.07 -49.63 2.24
N LEU A 44 31.19 -49.12 1.73
CA LEU A 44 31.30 -47.69 1.43
C LEU A 44 30.23 -47.22 0.42
N GLU A 45 29.84 -48.08 -0.52
CA GLU A 45 28.76 -47.81 -1.49
C GLU A 45 27.39 -47.69 -0.81
N VAL A 46 27.06 -48.64 0.07
CA VAL A 46 25.81 -48.61 0.85
C VAL A 46 25.78 -47.38 1.75
N LEU A 47 26.91 -47.04 2.38
CA LEU A 47 27.02 -45.85 3.22
C LEU A 47 26.96 -44.56 2.40
N ALA A 48 27.55 -44.52 1.20
CA ALA A 48 27.44 -43.37 0.30
C ALA A 48 26.00 -43.19 -0.21
N ALA A 49 25.33 -44.26 -0.61
CA ALA A 49 23.91 -44.22 -0.97
C ALA A 49 23.05 -43.69 0.19
N ARG A 50 23.32 -44.19 1.40
CA ARG A 50 22.58 -43.89 2.62
C ARG A 50 22.78 -42.44 3.10
N TYR A 51 24.02 -41.95 3.12
CA TYR A 51 24.36 -40.65 3.73
C TYR A 51 24.52 -39.52 2.69
N LEU A 52 25.10 -39.81 1.54
CA LEU A 52 25.40 -38.82 0.49
C LEU A 52 24.28 -38.75 -0.56
N GLY A 53 23.36 -39.73 -0.56
CA GLY A 53 22.24 -39.84 -1.50
C GLY A 53 22.61 -40.46 -2.84
N ASP A 54 23.88 -40.86 -3.03
CA ASP A 54 24.40 -41.45 -4.26
C ASP A 54 25.49 -42.48 -3.93
N HIS A 55 25.27 -43.73 -4.32
CA HIS A 55 26.20 -44.84 -4.06
C HIS A 55 27.55 -44.64 -4.75
N LYS A 56 27.60 -43.92 -5.88
CA LYS A 56 28.83 -43.67 -6.66
C LYS A 56 29.82 -42.76 -5.93
N ARG A 57 29.37 -42.04 -4.90
CA ARG A 57 30.20 -41.11 -4.12
C ARG A 57 31.00 -41.79 -3.00
N TRP A 58 31.07 -43.12 -2.99
CA TRP A 58 31.82 -43.91 -2.01
C TRP A 58 33.31 -43.56 -1.95
N THR A 59 33.91 -43.16 -3.08
CA THR A 59 35.31 -42.72 -3.16
C THR A 59 35.61 -41.51 -2.30
N ALA A 60 34.63 -40.60 -2.14
CA ALA A 60 34.76 -39.43 -1.26
C ALA A 60 34.78 -39.82 0.23
N LEU A 61 34.04 -40.88 0.60
CA LEU A 61 34.12 -41.45 1.96
C LEU A 61 35.44 -42.20 2.16
N GLN A 62 35.89 -42.94 1.15
CA GLN A 62 37.15 -43.67 1.19
C GLN A 62 38.33 -42.72 1.42
N SER A 63 38.41 -41.64 0.64
CA SER A 63 39.52 -40.69 0.71
C SER A 63 39.55 -39.94 2.03
N HIS A 64 38.39 -39.52 2.54
CA HIS A 64 38.30 -38.84 3.83
C HIS A 64 38.74 -39.72 4.99
N ASN A 65 38.31 -40.99 5.01
CA ASN A 65 38.59 -41.93 6.09
C ASN A 65 39.89 -42.73 5.89
N LYS A 66 40.61 -42.51 4.79
CA LYS A 66 41.82 -43.25 4.42
C LYS A 66 41.63 -44.78 4.45
N VAL A 67 40.49 -45.25 3.94
CA VAL A 67 40.16 -46.69 3.93
C VAL A 67 41.00 -47.40 2.87
N LEU A 68 41.90 -48.28 3.32
CA LEU A 68 42.84 -49.03 2.47
C LEU A 68 42.16 -50.02 1.52
N ASP A 69 41.23 -50.84 2.04
CA ASP A 69 40.45 -51.79 1.26
C ASP A 69 38.96 -51.38 1.26
N PRO A 70 38.45 -50.81 0.16
CA PRO A 70 37.07 -50.34 0.08
C PRO A 70 36.02 -51.45 0.11
N LEU A 71 36.40 -52.71 -0.11
CA LEU A 71 35.50 -53.87 -0.10
C LEU A 71 35.39 -54.55 1.27
N ARG A 72 36.23 -54.17 2.25
CA ARG A 72 36.25 -54.79 3.59
C ARG A 72 36.29 -53.74 4.69
N LEU A 73 35.13 -53.17 5.02
CA LEU A 73 34.96 -52.39 6.24
C LEU A 73 34.97 -53.32 7.46
N ARG A 74 35.83 -53.04 8.44
CA ARG A 74 35.91 -53.82 9.69
C ARG A 74 34.71 -53.48 10.59
N PRO A 75 33.82 -54.43 10.92
CA PRO A 75 32.72 -54.18 11.86
C PRO A 75 33.23 -53.67 13.20
N GLY A 76 32.51 -52.71 13.79
CA GLY A 76 32.87 -52.05 15.04
C GLY A 76 33.76 -50.82 14.88
N SER A 77 34.42 -50.65 13.73
CA SER A 77 35.19 -49.43 13.42
C SER A 77 34.28 -48.21 13.25
N VAL A 78 34.84 -47.00 13.42
CA VAL A 78 34.11 -45.73 13.23
C VAL A 78 34.54 -45.11 11.91
N LEU A 79 33.57 -44.89 11.03
CA LEU A 79 33.70 -44.16 9.78
C LEU A 79 33.16 -42.73 9.98
N GLU A 80 33.99 -41.73 9.74
CA GLU A 80 33.58 -40.33 9.73
C GLU A 80 32.88 -39.98 8.41
N ILE A 81 31.64 -39.48 8.50
CA ILE A 81 30.88 -38.99 7.36
C ILE A 81 30.95 -37.46 7.39
N PRO A 82 31.77 -36.81 6.54
CA PRO A 82 31.84 -35.35 6.49
C PRO A 82 30.47 -34.73 6.24
N THR A 83 30.09 -33.74 7.03
CA THR A 83 28.85 -32.99 6.84
C THR A 83 28.78 -32.36 5.45
N ARG A 84 29.93 -31.91 4.92
CA ARG A 84 30.11 -31.39 3.56
C ARG A 84 29.77 -32.38 2.43
N LEU A 85 29.64 -33.68 2.71
CA LEU A 85 29.26 -34.68 1.71
C LEU A 85 27.78 -35.08 1.78
N LEU A 86 27.08 -34.79 2.88
CA LEU A 86 25.69 -35.18 3.10
C LEU A 86 24.76 -34.74 1.97
N ARG A 87 23.66 -35.48 1.81
CA ARG A 87 22.61 -35.17 0.82
C ARG A 87 22.06 -33.76 1.05
N ALA A 88 22.27 -32.89 0.07
CA ALA A 88 21.68 -31.57 0.02
C ALA A 88 20.16 -31.67 -0.11
N ALA A 89 19.45 -30.82 0.63
CA ALA A 89 18.02 -30.64 0.54
C ALA A 89 17.71 -29.35 -0.23
N MET A 90 16.47 -29.21 -0.69
CA MET A 90 16.02 -28.05 -1.44
C MET A 90 14.93 -27.32 -0.63
N ALA A 91 14.94 -26.00 -0.70
CA ALA A 91 13.84 -25.17 -0.26
C ALA A 91 12.95 -24.79 -1.45
N SER A 92 11.69 -24.42 -1.20
CA SER A 92 10.75 -23.97 -2.22
C SER A 92 10.25 -22.56 -1.91
N VAL A 93 10.22 -21.71 -2.93
CA VAL A 93 9.61 -20.38 -2.83
C VAL A 93 8.09 -20.53 -2.83
N GLU A 94 7.45 -20.21 -1.71
CA GLU A 94 5.99 -20.29 -1.53
C GLU A 94 5.29 -19.05 -2.10
N PHE A 95 5.93 -17.89 -1.95
CA PHE A 95 5.40 -16.61 -2.39
C PHE A 95 6.55 -15.63 -2.65
N VAL A 96 6.37 -14.79 -3.66
CA VAL A 96 7.29 -13.72 -4.03
C VAL A 96 6.50 -12.49 -4.43
N GLN A 97 6.91 -11.33 -3.96
CA GLN A 97 6.38 -10.03 -4.32
C GLN A 97 7.56 -9.09 -4.62
N GLY A 98 7.45 -8.32 -5.71
CA GLY A 98 8.49 -7.39 -6.12
C GLY A 98 9.69 -8.09 -6.79
N ASP A 99 10.77 -7.34 -6.97
CA ASP A 99 11.94 -7.77 -7.74
C ASP A 99 12.98 -8.50 -6.88
N VAL A 100 12.60 -9.68 -6.37
CA VAL A 100 13.51 -10.52 -5.59
C VAL A 100 14.49 -11.19 -6.53
N GLN A 101 15.79 -11.02 -6.27
CA GLN A 101 16.85 -11.60 -7.09
C GLN A 101 17.54 -12.74 -6.33
N SER A 102 17.88 -13.81 -7.03
CA SER A 102 18.73 -14.87 -6.50
C SER A 102 20.05 -14.94 -7.23
N THR A 103 21.11 -15.19 -6.48
CA THR A 103 22.44 -15.52 -7.01
C THR A 103 22.90 -16.83 -6.40
N ARG A 104 23.66 -17.61 -7.17
CA ARG A 104 24.35 -18.79 -6.64
C ARG A 104 25.83 -18.50 -6.59
N SER A 105 26.39 -18.44 -5.39
CA SER A 105 27.84 -18.43 -5.24
C SER A 105 28.34 -19.87 -5.30
N LEU A 106 28.91 -20.27 -6.43
CA LEU A 106 29.62 -21.56 -6.56
C LEU A 106 31.04 -21.43 -5.98
N ASP A 107 31.19 -21.01 -4.73
CA ASP A 107 32.51 -20.80 -4.08
C ASP A 107 33.32 -22.10 -3.88
N HIS A 108 32.88 -23.24 -4.45
CA HIS A 108 33.55 -24.53 -4.39
C HIS A 108 34.09 -25.05 -5.74
N LEU A 109 33.93 -24.30 -6.84
CA LEU A 109 34.60 -24.60 -8.11
C LEU A 109 35.55 -23.44 -8.44
N ALA A 110 36.77 -23.77 -8.82
CA ALA A 110 37.88 -22.84 -9.05
C ALA A 110 37.69 -21.86 -10.24
N ASP A 111 36.46 -21.58 -10.63
CA ASP A 111 36.09 -20.56 -11.62
C ASP A 111 35.13 -19.56 -10.95
N SER A 112 35.69 -18.42 -10.53
CA SER A 112 34.94 -17.25 -10.08
C SER A 112 34.23 -16.56 -11.26
N ALA A 113 33.39 -17.28 -11.99
CA ALA A 113 32.41 -16.65 -12.87
C ALA A 113 31.24 -16.19 -11.98
N LYS A 114 31.06 -14.87 -11.80
CA LYS A 114 29.85 -14.30 -11.20
C LYS A 114 28.66 -14.84 -11.96
N VAL A 115 27.94 -15.80 -11.35
CA VAL A 115 26.69 -16.30 -11.92
C VAL A 115 25.73 -15.10 -11.97
N PRO A 116 25.12 -14.81 -13.13
CA PRO A 116 24.19 -13.70 -13.24
C PRO A 116 23.03 -13.86 -12.26
N THR A 117 22.62 -12.75 -11.64
CA THR A 117 21.41 -12.63 -10.82
C THR A 117 20.19 -13.06 -11.64
N GLN A 118 19.29 -13.83 -11.04
CA GLN A 118 18.05 -14.29 -11.68
C GLN A 118 16.83 -13.91 -10.83
N PRO A 119 15.74 -13.40 -11.44
CA PRO A 119 14.51 -13.13 -10.73
C PRO A 119 13.92 -14.39 -10.09
N VAL A 120 13.52 -14.27 -8.84
CA VAL A 120 12.93 -15.37 -8.07
C VAL A 120 11.46 -15.54 -8.43
N GLN A 121 11.02 -16.79 -8.62
CA GLN A 121 9.64 -17.12 -8.96
C GLN A 121 9.00 -18.05 -7.94
N LYS A 122 7.67 -17.93 -7.77
CA LYS A 122 6.90 -18.88 -6.97
C LYS A 122 7.11 -20.31 -7.50
N GLY A 123 7.33 -21.25 -6.58
CA GLY A 123 7.62 -22.65 -6.88
C GLY A 123 9.08 -22.95 -7.22
N GLN A 124 9.94 -21.92 -7.37
CA GLN A 124 11.36 -22.12 -7.60
C GLN A 124 12.00 -22.90 -6.45
N LEU A 125 12.85 -23.86 -6.79
CA LEU A 125 13.63 -24.61 -5.82
C LEU A 125 14.97 -23.92 -5.58
N LEU A 126 15.23 -23.61 -4.32
CA LEU A 126 16.49 -23.03 -3.84
C LEU A 126 17.36 -24.12 -3.21
N GLN A 127 18.66 -23.98 -3.36
CA GLN A 127 19.67 -24.93 -2.89
C GLN A 127 20.64 -24.24 -1.93
N GLU A 128 21.49 -25.05 -1.31
CA GLU A 128 22.60 -24.54 -0.51
C GLU A 128 23.52 -23.66 -1.36
N GLY A 129 23.88 -22.48 -0.83
CA GLY A 129 24.70 -21.47 -1.49
C GLY A 129 23.91 -20.48 -2.36
N ASP A 130 22.59 -20.62 -2.47
CA ASP A 130 21.74 -19.60 -3.07
C ASP A 130 21.59 -18.42 -2.09
N SER A 131 21.90 -17.21 -2.57
CA SER A 131 21.62 -15.94 -1.90
C SER A 131 20.39 -15.30 -2.52
N LEU A 132 19.61 -14.62 -1.68
CA LEU A 132 18.40 -13.89 -1.99
C LEU A 132 18.62 -12.42 -1.64
N GLN A 133 18.64 -11.57 -2.66
CA GLN A 133 18.59 -10.13 -2.51
C GLN A 133 17.13 -9.68 -2.59
N VAL A 134 16.64 -9.11 -1.51
CA VAL A 134 15.26 -8.62 -1.39
C VAL A 134 15.31 -7.10 -1.28
N PRO A 135 15.13 -6.35 -2.39
CA PRO A 135 15.21 -4.90 -2.39
C PRO A 135 14.02 -4.24 -1.67
N ALA A 136 13.99 -2.91 -1.65
CA ALA A 136 12.85 -2.14 -1.15
C ALA A 136 11.53 -2.55 -1.84
N ASN A 137 10.46 -2.69 -1.08
CA ASN A 137 9.13 -3.11 -1.55
C ASN A 137 9.07 -4.54 -2.12
N ALA A 138 10.04 -5.39 -1.80
CA ALA A 138 10.04 -6.80 -2.17
C ALA A 138 9.94 -7.71 -0.94
N PHE A 139 9.35 -8.89 -1.12
CA PHE A 139 9.14 -9.87 -0.05
C PHE A 139 9.22 -11.29 -0.63
N VAL A 140 9.77 -12.23 0.14
CA VAL A 140 9.80 -13.63 -0.26
C VAL A 140 9.56 -14.54 0.93
N SER A 141 8.70 -15.54 0.72
CA SER A 141 8.44 -16.61 1.67
C SER A 141 9.00 -17.91 1.12
N VAL A 142 9.89 -18.52 1.89
CA VAL A 142 10.59 -19.75 1.51
C VAL A 142 10.27 -20.84 2.51
N ARG A 143 9.79 -21.99 2.01
CA ARG A 143 9.64 -23.20 2.80
C ARG A 143 10.89 -24.04 2.68
N LEU A 144 11.54 -24.31 3.81
CA LEU A 144 12.70 -25.17 3.86
C LEU A 144 12.30 -26.65 3.89
N ALA A 145 13.25 -27.51 3.54
CA ALA A 145 13.07 -28.95 3.56
C ALA A 145 12.70 -29.54 4.93
N ASP A 146 13.07 -28.86 6.02
CA ASP A 146 12.73 -29.26 7.40
C ASP A 146 11.31 -28.85 7.84
N GLY A 147 10.55 -28.22 6.94
CA GLY A 147 9.21 -27.73 7.16
C GLY A 147 9.14 -26.30 7.72
N SER A 148 10.28 -25.68 8.04
CA SER A 148 10.33 -24.28 8.48
C SER A 148 9.88 -23.35 7.37
N LEU A 149 9.07 -22.36 7.73
CA LEU A 149 8.67 -21.28 6.84
C LEU A 149 9.44 -20.01 7.21
N VAL A 150 10.25 -19.52 6.28
CA VAL A 150 11.11 -18.34 6.47
C VAL A 150 10.60 -17.24 5.58
N ARG A 151 10.25 -16.11 6.19
CA ARG A 151 9.80 -14.91 5.49
C ARG A 151 10.92 -13.88 5.55
N VAL A 152 11.46 -13.56 4.40
CA VAL A 152 12.49 -12.54 4.24
C VAL A 152 11.81 -11.22 3.89
N GLN A 153 12.08 -10.21 4.68
CA GLN A 153 11.47 -8.90 4.56
C GLN A 153 12.19 -8.05 3.50
N SER A 154 11.53 -6.96 3.09
CA SER A 154 12.13 -5.90 2.28
C SER A 154 13.48 -5.45 2.85
N GLU A 155 14.38 -5.07 1.96
CA GLU A 155 15.74 -4.59 2.29
C GLU A 155 16.57 -5.63 3.05
N SER A 156 16.62 -6.87 2.52
CA SER A 156 17.40 -7.96 3.12
C SER A 156 18.36 -8.63 2.13
N ASP A 157 19.49 -9.11 2.64
CA ASP A 157 20.41 -10.03 1.95
C ASP A 157 20.57 -11.30 2.81
N VAL A 158 20.11 -12.42 2.25
CA VAL A 158 20.02 -13.71 2.93
C VAL A 158 20.69 -14.80 2.11
N GLU A 159 21.52 -15.64 2.73
CA GLU A 159 22.15 -16.79 2.09
C GLU A 159 21.68 -18.10 2.75
N LEU A 160 21.25 -19.06 1.93
CA LEU A 160 20.93 -20.42 2.39
C LEU A 160 22.22 -21.21 2.58
N ARG A 161 22.89 -20.98 3.70
CA ARG A 161 24.26 -21.44 3.92
C ARG A 161 24.39 -22.95 4.02
N GLN A 162 23.47 -23.64 4.70
CA GLN A 162 23.46 -25.10 4.78
C GLN A 162 22.04 -25.65 4.81
N MET A 163 21.76 -26.65 3.97
CA MET A 163 20.49 -27.38 3.96
C MET A 163 20.74 -28.86 3.73
N ARG A 164 21.00 -29.62 4.79
CA ARG A 164 21.51 -31.01 4.66
C ARG A 164 20.84 -31.98 5.61
N ARG A 165 20.66 -33.23 5.15
CA ARG A 165 20.15 -34.33 5.98
C ARG A 165 21.29 -34.99 6.76
N LYS A 166 21.25 -34.95 8.09
CA LYS A 166 22.20 -35.60 8.99
C LYS A 166 21.71 -37.00 9.38
N GLY A 167 22.57 -38.00 9.24
CA GLY A 167 22.39 -39.33 9.86
C GLY A 167 21.51 -40.35 9.09
N ARG A 168 21.47 -41.58 9.62
CA ARG A 168 20.67 -42.73 9.12
C ARG A 168 19.15 -42.53 9.25
N ALA A 169 18.72 -41.70 10.21
CA ALA A 169 17.32 -41.35 10.48
C ALA A 169 16.94 -39.92 10.00
N GLY A 170 17.87 -39.21 9.34
CA GLY A 170 17.61 -37.99 8.55
C GLY A 170 17.13 -36.76 9.32
N SER A 171 17.87 -36.28 10.34
CA SER A 171 17.61 -34.95 10.89
C SER A 171 18.12 -33.87 9.94
N LEU A 172 17.21 -33.04 9.42
CA LEU A 172 17.58 -31.91 8.55
C LEU A 172 18.21 -30.79 9.39
N GLN A 173 19.36 -30.29 8.96
CA GLN A 173 19.98 -29.09 9.50
C GLN A 173 19.88 -27.97 8.46
N SER A 174 19.29 -26.85 8.89
CA SER A 174 19.10 -25.64 8.11
C SER A 174 19.86 -24.49 8.78
N VAL A 175 20.79 -23.87 8.06
CA VAL A 175 21.53 -22.68 8.51
C VAL A 175 21.32 -21.59 7.47
N ILE A 176 20.87 -20.42 7.95
CA ILE A 176 20.65 -19.23 7.14
C ILE A 176 21.59 -18.14 7.63
N ASP A 177 22.33 -17.53 6.72
CA ASP A 177 23.13 -16.35 7.02
C ASP A 177 22.32 -15.10 6.61
N LEU A 178 22.03 -14.22 7.55
CA LEU A 178 21.40 -12.93 7.36
C LEU A 178 22.48 -11.85 7.49
N ARG A 179 22.81 -11.18 6.38
CA ARG A 179 23.82 -10.13 6.36
C ARG A 179 23.25 -8.79 6.80
N GLU A 180 22.11 -8.43 6.23
CA GLU A 180 21.36 -7.22 6.54
C GLU A 180 19.86 -7.49 6.33
N GLY A 181 19.02 -6.77 7.06
CA GLY A 181 17.56 -6.80 6.92
C GLY A 181 16.88 -7.62 8.01
N ALA A 182 15.75 -8.26 7.69
CA ALA A 182 14.98 -9.03 8.66
C ALA A 182 14.45 -10.34 8.09
N ILE A 183 14.45 -11.38 8.94
CA ILE A 183 13.72 -12.62 8.69
C ILE A 183 12.78 -12.95 9.84
N GLU A 184 11.59 -13.43 9.52
CA GLU A 184 10.66 -14.03 10.48
C GLU A 184 10.48 -15.51 10.14
N ALA A 185 10.82 -16.39 11.08
CA ALA A 185 10.80 -17.83 10.88
C ALA A 185 9.74 -18.50 11.78
N ASN A 186 8.97 -19.40 11.18
CA ASN A 186 8.09 -20.33 11.87
C ASN A 186 8.67 -21.74 11.73
N VAL A 187 9.21 -22.28 12.82
CA VAL A 187 9.88 -23.58 12.86
C VAL A 187 8.96 -24.59 13.55
N PRO A 188 8.50 -25.65 12.87
CA PRO A 188 7.60 -26.63 13.47
C PRO A 188 8.28 -27.39 14.62
N ARG A 189 7.49 -27.82 15.62
CA ARG A 189 7.97 -28.73 16.66
C ARG A 189 8.21 -30.10 16.04
N GLN A 190 9.45 -30.59 16.09
CA GLN A 190 9.79 -31.93 15.62
C GLN A 190 9.87 -32.93 16.79
N ALA A 191 9.37 -34.15 16.57
CA ALA A 191 9.27 -35.21 17.58
C ALA A 191 10.64 -35.68 18.13
N ASN A 192 11.73 -35.50 17.36
CA ASN A 192 13.01 -36.18 17.60
C ASN A 192 14.05 -35.29 18.34
N GLY A 193 13.65 -34.15 18.92
CA GLY A 193 14.42 -33.42 19.94
C GLY A 193 15.72 -32.69 19.54
N GLU A 194 16.33 -32.96 18.38
CA GLU A 194 17.57 -32.28 17.95
C GLU A 194 17.32 -30.85 17.44
N ARG A 195 18.26 -29.92 17.71
CA ARG A 195 18.26 -28.52 17.25
C ARG A 195 18.65 -28.47 15.77
N ARG A 196 17.80 -27.85 14.93
CA ARG A 196 17.81 -28.07 13.47
C ARG A 196 17.75 -26.82 12.60
N PHE A 197 17.51 -25.67 13.19
CA PHE A 197 17.42 -24.40 12.48
C PHE A 197 18.28 -23.35 13.18
N GLU A 198 19.17 -22.73 12.42
CA GLU A 198 20.08 -21.68 12.88
C GLU A 198 20.00 -20.46 11.97
N VAL A 199 19.93 -19.26 12.55
CA VAL A 199 20.09 -18.00 11.82
C VAL A 199 21.36 -17.35 12.33
N ARG A 200 22.29 -17.05 11.43
CA ARG A 200 23.55 -16.39 11.72
C ARG A 200 23.53 -14.99 11.16
N THR A 201 24.06 -14.06 11.94
CA THR A 201 24.40 -12.70 11.51
C THR A 201 25.88 -12.49 11.76
N GLN A 202 26.39 -11.30 11.42
CA GLN A 202 27.77 -10.95 11.73
C GLN A 202 28.06 -10.98 13.24
N ALA A 203 27.12 -10.53 14.07
CA ALA A 203 27.33 -10.39 15.52
C ALA A 203 26.91 -11.63 16.33
N ALA A 204 25.97 -12.45 15.84
CA ALA A 204 25.39 -13.52 16.66
C ALA A 204 24.87 -14.70 15.83
N SER A 205 24.64 -15.84 16.51
CA SER A 205 23.85 -16.94 15.96
C SER A 205 22.71 -17.37 16.88
N THR A 206 21.56 -17.66 16.28
CA THR A 206 20.36 -18.09 16.98
C THR A 206 20.10 -19.57 16.73
N SER A 207 19.83 -20.35 17.77
CA SER A 207 19.44 -21.75 17.65
C SER A 207 18.08 -21.97 18.30
N VAL A 208 17.19 -22.67 17.61
CA VAL A 208 15.78 -22.70 18.00
C VAL A 208 15.18 -24.10 18.05
N ARG A 209 14.06 -24.21 18.77
CA ARG A 209 13.26 -25.43 18.85
C ARG A 209 11.77 -25.09 18.91
N GLY A 210 11.05 -25.32 17.80
CA GLY A 210 9.60 -25.17 17.77
C GLY A 210 9.16 -23.73 18.05
N THR A 211 9.61 -22.79 17.23
CA THR A 211 9.59 -21.35 17.53
C THR A 211 8.98 -20.53 16.42
N ARG A 212 8.29 -19.46 16.83
CA ARG A 212 8.03 -18.29 16.00
C ARG A 212 8.89 -17.15 16.51
N PHE A 213 9.79 -16.66 15.69
CA PHE A 213 10.77 -15.66 16.08
C PHE A 213 11.20 -14.79 14.91
N LEU A 214 11.75 -13.63 15.23
CA LEU A 214 12.27 -12.66 14.28
C LEU A 214 13.74 -12.38 14.59
N VAL A 215 14.55 -12.28 13.53
CA VAL A 215 15.93 -11.82 13.60
C VAL A 215 16.07 -10.64 12.65
N TRP A 216 16.64 -9.55 13.16
CA TRP A 216 16.95 -8.34 12.40
C TRP A 216 18.44 -8.02 12.54
N SER A 217 19.05 -7.54 11.47
CA SER A 217 20.42 -7.02 11.45
C SER A 217 20.44 -5.69 10.68
N ASP A 218 21.07 -4.65 11.24
CA ASP A 218 21.36 -3.43 10.48
C ASP A 218 22.67 -3.55 9.69
N GLY A 219 22.89 -2.64 8.74
CA GLY A 219 24.14 -2.53 7.99
C GLY A 219 25.37 -2.15 8.82
N GLN A 220 25.21 -1.86 10.12
CA GLN A 220 26.33 -1.71 11.06
C GLN A 220 26.69 -3.04 11.75
N GLY A 221 25.92 -4.11 11.52
CA GLY A 221 26.16 -5.45 12.07
C GLY A 221 25.52 -5.68 13.44
N ARG A 222 24.74 -4.74 13.99
CA ARG A 222 23.99 -4.97 15.23
C ARG A 222 22.82 -5.88 14.94
N THR A 223 22.63 -6.88 15.79
CA THR A 223 21.59 -7.90 15.65
C THR A 223 20.57 -7.80 16.76
N ALA A 224 19.28 -7.88 16.42
CA ALA A 224 18.21 -8.06 17.39
C ALA A 224 17.43 -9.34 17.11
N ALA A 225 17.07 -10.06 18.18
CA ALA A 225 16.22 -11.24 18.10
C ALA A 225 15.02 -11.07 19.04
N ALA A 226 13.83 -11.49 18.60
CA ALA A 226 12.61 -11.48 19.40
C ALA A 226 11.83 -12.78 19.21
N VAL A 227 11.19 -13.27 20.28
CA VAL A 227 10.51 -14.58 20.30
C VAL A 227 9.04 -14.40 20.61
N ASP A 228 8.18 -14.77 19.67
CA ASP A 228 6.73 -14.79 19.87
C ASP A 228 6.29 -16.11 20.54
N GLU A 229 6.86 -17.24 20.10
CA GLU A 229 6.55 -18.57 20.62
C GLU A 229 7.81 -19.47 20.69
N GLY A 230 7.81 -20.42 21.63
CA GLY A 230 8.92 -21.37 21.83
C GLY A 230 10.10 -20.78 22.60
N SER A 231 11.33 -21.14 22.25
CA SER A 231 12.54 -20.59 22.87
C SER A 231 13.68 -20.46 21.87
N VAL A 232 14.42 -19.36 21.92
CA VAL A 232 15.56 -19.08 21.06
C VAL A 232 16.81 -18.89 21.91
N ALA A 233 17.87 -19.64 21.64
CA ALA A 233 19.18 -19.40 22.25
C ALA A 233 20.01 -18.53 21.31
N VAL A 234 20.54 -17.41 21.82
CA VAL A 234 21.40 -16.48 21.10
C VAL A 234 22.84 -16.66 21.60
N HIS A 235 23.77 -16.81 20.66
CA HIS A 235 25.19 -17.09 20.92
C HIS A 235 26.06 -16.05 20.25
N THR A 236 27.07 -15.56 20.96
CA THR A 236 28.15 -14.71 20.43
C THR A 236 29.52 -15.35 20.68
N GLY A 237 29.53 -16.68 20.83
CA GLY A 237 30.65 -17.46 21.40
C GLY A 237 30.30 -17.98 22.79
N GLN A 238 30.85 -17.36 23.84
CA GLN A 238 30.47 -17.55 25.25
C GLN A 238 30.50 -16.17 25.93
N PRO A 239 29.44 -15.73 26.64
CA PRO A 239 28.23 -16.45 27.07
C PRO A 239 27.11 -16.56 26.01
N SER A 240 26.09 -17.37 26.28
CA SER A 240 24.84 -17.46 25.51
C SER A 240 23.64 -17.02 26.33
N ALA A 241 22.61 -16.46 25.70
CA ALA A 241 21.35 -16.10 26.35
C ALA A 241 20.18 -16.91 25.78
N LEU A 242 19.28 -17.38 26.66
CA LEU A 242 18.04 -18.05 26.27
C LEU A 242 16.87 -17.07 26.35
N LEU A 243 16.19 -16.85 25.23
CA LEU A 243 14.99 -16.04 25.12
C LEU A 243 13.74 -16.91 25.23
N LYS A 244 12.81 -16.45 26.08
CA LYS A 244 11.47 -17.03 26.25
C LYS A 244 10.43 -16.24 25.41
N PRO A 245 9.21 -16.76 25.23
CA PRO A 245 8.15 -16.03 24.53
C PRO A 245 7.90 -14.65 25.14
N GLY A 246 7.75 -13.63 24.29
CA GLY A 246 7.59 -12.23 24.69
C GLY A 246 8.88 -11.55 25.10
N GLN A 247 10.04 -12.16 24.88
CA GLN A 247 11.35 -11.55 25.13
C GLN A 247 12.10 -11.27 23.84
N GLY A 248 12.94 -10.25 23.89
CA GLY A 248 13.93 -9.97 22.86
C GLY A 248 15.29 -9.60 23.46
N LEU A 249 16.27 -9.51 22.57
CA LEU A 249 17.65 -9.25 22.91
C LEU A 249 18.33 -8.54 21.74
N SER A 250 19.21 -7.59 22.05
CA SER A 250 20.09 -6.96 21.08
C SER A 250 21.54 -7.36 21.37
N VAL A 251 22.31 -7.52 20.30
CA VAL A 251 23.74 -7.81 20.28
C VAL A 251 24.40 -6.71 19.46
N SER A 252 25.32 -5.98 20.06
CA SER A 252 26.07 -4.94 19.36
C SER A 252 26.96 -5.52 18.26
N ALA A 253 27.42 -4.66 17.34
CA ALA A 253 28.25 -5.08 16.21
C ALA A 253 29.59 -5.74 16.62
N ASP A 254 30.12 -5.40 17.80
CA ASP A 254 31.31 -6.02 18.39
C ASP A 254 31.02 -7.32 19.15
N GLY A 255 29.78 -7.82 19.10
CA GLY A 255 29.38 -9.10 19.69
C GLY A 255 29.04 -9.04 21.19
N GLN A 256 28.90 -7.85 21.78
CA GLN A 256 28.47 -7.75 23.18
C GLN A 256 26.99 -8.13 23.32
N LEU A 257 26.75 -9.15 24.14
CA LEU A 257 25.44 -9.69 24.40
C LEU A 257 24.69 -8.78 25.38
N GLY A 258 23.54 -8.25 24.96
CA GLY A 258 22.65 -7.52 25.86
C GLY A 258 22.01 -8.40 26.94
N LYS A 259 21.07 -7.82 27.70
CA LYS A 259 20.22 -8.58 28.62
C LYS A 259 18.89 -8.90 27.93
N PRO A 260 18.35 -10.13 28.08
CA PRO A 260 16.99 -10.41 27.64
C PRO A 260 15.99 -9.45 28.28
N THR A 261 15.21 -8.76 27.45
CA THR A 261 14.22 -7.77 27.87
C THR A 261 12.83 -8.17 27.40
N ALA A 262 11.79 -7.67 28.07
CA ALA A 262 10.43 -7.83 27.59
C ALA A 262 10.24 -7.05 26.28
N MET A 263 9.58 -7.68 25.31
CA MET A 263 9.16 -7.02 24.06
C MET A 263 8.14 -5.92 24.38
N LEU A 264 8.15 -4.86 23.57
CA LEU A 264 7.07 -3.86 23.60
C LEU A 264 5.71 -4.55 23.40
N ALA A 265 4.69 -4.00 24.04
CA ALA A 265 3.32 -4.47 23.90
C ALA A 265 2.81 -4.31 22.46
N ALA A 266 1.74 -5.02 22.13
CA ALA A 266 1.13 -4.93 20.81
C ALA A 266 0.50 -3.53 20.62
N PRO A 267 0.73 -2.84 19.49
CA PRO A 267 0.15 -1.52 19.24
C PRO A 267 -1.39 -1.52 19.24
N ASP A 268 -1.99 -0.52 19.86
CA ASP A 268 -3.44 -0.31 19.77
C ASP A 268 -3.80 0.22 18.38
N ILE A 269 -4.65 -0.54 17.68
CA ILE A 269 -5.07 -0.27 16.30
C ILE A 269 -6.56 0.04 16.20
N ALA A 270 -7.24 0.42 17.30
CA ALA A 270 -8.66 0.76 17.27
C ALA A 270 -9.02 1.87 16.26
N ALA A 271 -8.06 2.75 15.93
CA ALA A 271 -8.23 3.82 14.95
C ALA A 271 -7.99 3.39 13.48
N TRP A 272 -7.63 2.13 13.22
CA TRP A 272 -7.41 1.66 11.86
C TRP A 272 -8.72 1.46 11.11
N PRO A 273 -8.79 1.88 9.84
CA PRO A 273 -9.98 1.65 9.03
C PRO A 273 -10.18 0.16 8.75
N ALA A 274 -11.43 -0.27 8.62
CA ALA A 274 -11.76 -1.60 8.10
C ALA A 274 -11.80 -1.62 6.56
N LEU A 275 -11.96 -0.45 5.92
CA LEU A 275 -12.09 -0.26 4.48
C LEU A 275 -11.17 0.88 4.02
N VAL A 276 -10.41 0.64 2.95
CA VAL A 276 -9.62 1.66 2.25
C VAL A 276 -10.12 1.78 0.82
N GLU A 277 -10.38 3.02 0.40
CA GLU A 277 -10.98 3.36 -0.89
C GLU A 277 -10.05 4.22 -1.77
N ASP A 278 -8.83 4.49 -1.32
CA ASP A 278 -7.81 5.22 -2.07
C ASP A 278 -6.98 4.24 -2.92
N ALA A 279 -6.95 4.46 -4.23
CA ALA A 279 -6.25 3.60 -5.20
C ALA A 279 -4.73 3.77 -5.17
N SER A 280 -4.25 4.94 -4.72
CA SER A 280 -2.83 5.28 -4.69
C SER A 280 -2.17 4.85 -3.38
N TRP A 281 -2.91 4.88 -2.27
CA TRP A 281 -2.33 4.70 -0.93
C TRP A 281 -3.20 3.89 0.02
N VAL A 282 -2.55 3.00 0.77
CA VAL A 282 -3.09 2.45 2.02
C VAL A 282 -2.48 3.24 3.18
N SER A 283 -3.28 4.12 3.78
CA SER A 283 -2.88 4.99 4.90
C SER A 283 -3.37 4.45 6.23
N LEU A 284 -2.45 4.08 7.12
CA LEU A 284 -2.76 3.50 8.43
C LEU A 284 -2.20 4.40 9.55
N PRO A 285 -3.04 4.96 10.45
CA PRO A 285 -2.58 5.74 11.58
C PRO A 285 -1.62 4.95 12.47
N LEU A 286 -0.50 5.55 12.87
CA LEU A 286 0.41 4.94 13.85
C LEU A 286 0.05 5.43 15.26
N PRO A 287 -0.19 4.53 16.23
CA PRO A 287 -0.44 4.92 17.61
C PRO A 287 0.82 5.49 18.25
N ALA A 288 0.67 6.39 19.23
CA ALA A 288 1.79 6.80 20.08
C ALA A 288 2.04 5.71 21.14
N MET A 289 3.29 5.26 21.29
CA MET A 289 3.67 4.24 22.27
C MET A 289 5.01 4.56 22.91
N ALA A 290 5.07 4.51 24.24
CA ALA A 290 6.32 4.70 24.98
C ALA A 290 7.35 3.62 24.62
N GLY A 291 8.59 4.04 24.34
CA GLY A 291 9.69 3.14 23.99
C GLY A 291 9.74 2.72 22.51
N ALA A 292 8.69 2.96 21.73
CA ALA A 292 8.69 2.72 20.29
C ALA A 292 9.44 3.85 19.57
N VAL A 293 10.46 3.51 18.78
CA VAL A 293 11.21 4.48 17.96
C VAL A 293 10.85 4.41 16.48
N ARG A 294 10.31 3.27 16.04
CA ARG A 294 9.77 3.05 14.69
C ARG A 294 8.72 1.94 14.72
N TYR A 295 7.94 1.84 13.66
CA TYR A 295 6.94 0.79 13.46
C TYR A 295 7.24 0.03 12.19
N GLN A 296 7.06 -1.29 12.22
CA GLN A 296 6.94 -2.09 11.00
C GLN A 296 5.46 -2.26 10.71
N VAL A 297 5.05 -1.90 9.49
CA VAL A 297 3.68 -2.10 8.99
C VAL A 297 3.73 -2.97 7.76
N LEU A 298 2.91 -4.02 7.73
CA LEU A 298 2.82 -5.00 6.65
C LEU A 298 1.37 -5.14 6.20
N LEU A 299 1.17 -5.45 4.92
CA LEU A 299 -0.11 -5.84 4.34
C LEU A 299 0.07 -7.18 3.64
N ALA A 300 -0.72 -8.18 4.04
CA ALA A 300 -0.63 -9.54 3.54
C ALA A 300 -1.99 -10.07 3.09
N GLN A 301 -2.01 -11.09 2.23
CA GLN A 301 -3.24 -11.76 1.78
C GLN A 301 -3.73 -12.83 2.77
N ASP A 302 -2.92 -13.20 3.76
CA ASP A 302 -3.24 -14.23 4.75
C ASP A 302 -2.81 -13.83 6.17
N LYS A 303 -3.45 -14.44 7.17
CA LYS A 303 -3.25 -14.15 8.61
C LYS A 303 -1.90 -14.59 9.15
N ASP A 304 -1.25 -15.55 8.50
CA ASP A 304 0.06 -16.04 8.88
C ASP A 304 1.16 -15.14 8.30
N LEU A 305 0.76 -14.11 7.53
CA LEU A 305 1.57 -13.14 6.80
C LEU A 305 2.60 -13.84 5.90
N THR A 306 2.17 -14.90 5.19
CA THR A 306 3.02 -15.64 4.24
C THR A 306 3.03 -14.99 2.85
N GLN A 307 1.99 -14.24 2.52
CA GLN A 307 1.81 -13.57 1.23
C GLN A 307 1.77 -12.05 1.44
N ILE A 308 2.92 -11.47 1.81
CA ILE A 308 3.07 -10.03 2.05
C ILE A 308 3.14 -9.30 0.72
N VAL A 309 2.18 -8.42 0.45
CA VAL A 309 2.11 -7.65 -0.80
C VAL A 309 2.72 -6.25 -0.68
N ARG A 310 2.72 -5.68 0.52
CA ARG A 310 3.30 -4.36 0.84
C ARG A 310 3.81 -4.36 2.26
N GLY A 311 4.78 -3.50 2.54
CA GLY A 311 5.26 -3.28 3.90
C GLY A 311 6.39 -2.28 3.95
N GLY A 312 6.72 -1.83 5.15
CA GLY A 312 7.80 -0.88 5.37
C GLY A 312 8.02 -0.54 6.84
N LEU A 313 9.04 0.28 7.09
CA LEU A 313 9.35 0.86 8.39
C LEU A 313 8.95 2.34 8.41
N PHE A 314 8.29 2.77 9.47
CA PHE A 314 7.73 4.11 9.59
C PHE A 314 8.04 4.72 10.95
N THR A 315 8.37 6.01 10.96
CA THR A 315 8.59 6.81 12.18
C THR A 315 7.55 7.92 12.34
N GLN A 316 6.76 8.19 11.30
CA GLN A 316 5.75 9.24 11.26
C GLN A 316 4.37 8.67 10.94
N SER A 317 3.34 9.23 11.58
CA SER A 317 1.95 8.88 11.36
C SER A 317 1.32 9.78 10.28
N PRO A 318 0.50 9.26 9.36
CA PRO A 318 0.19 7.84 9.16
C PRO A 318 1.31 7.10 8.41
N ALA A 319 1.38 5.77 8.58
CA ALA A 319 2.13 4.93 7.66
C ALA A 319 1.42 4.89 6.30
N ARG A 320 2.13 5.22 5.22
CA ARG A 320 1.62 5.19 3.85
C ARG A 320 2.30 4.09 3.07
N LEU A 321 1.54 3.07 2.71
CA LEU A 321 1.93 2.03 1.77
C LEU A 321 1.38 2.36 0.39
N THR A 322 2.11 2.02 -0.66
CA THR A 322 1.59 2.15 -2.04
C THR A 322 0.35 1.29 -2.23
N GLY A 323 -0.56 1.76 -3.07
CA GLY A 323 -1.82 1.10 -3.39
C GLY A 323 -1.65 -0.37 -3.79
N VAL A 324 -2.70 -1.14 -3.50
CA VAL A 324 -2.84 -2.54 -3.87
C VAL A 324 -4.17 -2.74 -4.58
N GLU A 325 -4.28 -3.87 -5.28
CA GLU A 325 -5.52 -4.28 -5.92
C GLU A 325 -6.69 -4.37 -4.93
N ASP A 326 -7.91 -4.25 -5.46
CA ASP A 326 -9.12 -4.48 -4.69
C ASP A 326 -9.11 -5.91 -4.11
N GLY A 327 -9.40 -6.04 -2.82
CA GLY A 327 -9.28 -7.33 -2.15
C GLY A 327 -9.46 -7.29 -0.65
N SER A 328 -9.32 -8.46 -0.03
CA SER A 328 -9.29 -8.61 1.42
C SER A 328 -7.87 -8.95 1.86
N TYR A 329 -7.39 -8.24 2.87
CA TYR A 329 -6.04 -8.30 3.37
C TYR A 329 -6.02 -8.38 4.89
N ILE A 330 -4.85 -8.73 5.41
CA ILE A 330 -4.50 -8.62 6.82
C ILE A 330 -3.43 -7.55 6.93
N ALA A 331 -3.78 -6.44 7.58
CA ALA A 331 -2.82 -5.41 7.97
C ALA A 331 -2.20 -5.81 9.31
N ALA A 332 -0.89 -5.71 9.42
CA ALA A 332 -0.15 -6.02 10.64
C ALA A 332 0.79 -4.88 11.02
N ILE A 333 0.89 -4.59 12.31
CA ILE A 333 1.82 -3.59 12.84
C ILE A 333 2.54 -4.14 14.07
N ARG A 334 3.82 -3.79 14.20
CA ARG A 334 4.56 -3.96 15.46
C ARG A 334 5.44 -2.73 15.72
N ALA A 335 5.58 -2.36 16.99
CA ALA A 335 6.54 -1.36 17.42
C ALA A 335 7.96 -1.97 17.45
N ILE A 336 8.98 -1.15 17.24
CA ILE A 336 10.40 -1.53 17.39
C ILE A 336 11.03 -0.55 18.38
N ASP A 337 11.78 -1.07 19.34
CA ASP A 337 12.44 -0.26 20.37
C ASP A 337 13.77 0.34 19.91
N ALA A 338 14.40 1.16 20.77
CA ALA A 338 15.68 1.82 20.48
C ALA A 338 16.85 0.85 20.24
N ASN A 339 16.76 -0.39 20.72
CA ASN A 339 17.76 -1.43 20.53
C ASN A 339 17.51 -2.27 19.26
N GLY A 340 16.47 -1.94 18.49
CA GLY A 340 16.06 -2.65 17.29
C GLY A 340 15.22 -3.90 17.57
N ILE A 341 14.78 -4.13 18.82
CA ILE A 341 14.01 -5.30 19.19
C ILE A 341 12.56 -5.14 18.70
N PRO A 342 12.05 -6.05 17.85
CA PRO A 342 10.65 -6.04 17.45
C PRO A 342 9.73 -6.38 18.63
N GLY A 343 8.66 -5.61 18.78
CA GLY A 343 7.59 -5.84 19.73
C GLY A 343 6.57 -6.87 19.27
N LYS A 344 5.53 -7.06 20.08
CA LYS A 344 4.39 -7.94 19.73
C LYS A 344 3.59 -7.35 18.57
N PRO A 345 3.07 -8.18 17.65
CA PRO A 345 2.26 -7.70 16.53
C PRO A 345 0.78 -7.50 16.92
N SER A 346 0.14 -6.53 16.28
CA SER A 346 -1.32 -6.39 16.17
C SER A 346 -1.73 -6.64 14.73
N LEU A 347 -2.88 -7.30 14.51
CA LEU A 347 -3.39 -7.65 13.19
C LEU A 347 -4.86 -7.24 13.07
N GLN A 348 -5.26 -6.75 11.90
CA GLN A 348 -6.64 -6.41 11.58
C GLN A 348 -6.96 -6.80 10.13
N ALA A 349 -8.17 -7.31 9.92
CA ALA A 349 -8.71 -7.49 8.58
C ALA A 349 -8.98 -6.12 7.93
N LEU A 350 -8.49 -5.95 6.71
CA LEU A 350 -8.61 -4.72 5.94
C LEU A 350 -9.16 -5.07 4.55
N ARG A 351 -10.24 -4.41 4.15
CA ARG A 351 -10.73 -4.47 2.78
C ARG A 351 -10.21 -3.29 1.99
N VAL A 352 -9.69 -3.53 0.79
CA VAL A 352 -9.36 -2.48 -0.18
C VAL A 352 -10.41 -2.53 -1.28
N LYS A 353 -11.09 -1.41 -1.53
CA LYS A 353 -12.08 -1.23 -2.59
C LYS A 353 -11.93 0.16 -3.18
N ALA A 354 -10.95 0.32 -4.06
CA ALA A 354 -10.59 1.61 -4.62
C ALA A 354 -10.96 1.74 -6.11
N HIS A 355 -11.25 0.63 -6.78
CA HIS A 355 -11.55 0.61 -8.22
C HIS A 355 -13.03 0.32 -8.49
N PRO A 356 -13.60 0.81 -9.61
CA PRO A 356 -13.04 1.87 -10.43
C PRO A 356 -12.88 3.16 -9.64
N VAL A 357 -11.91 3.99 -10.01
CA VAL A 357 -11.69 5.27 -9.35
C VAL A 357 -12.92 6.18 -9.46
N PRO A 358 -13.19 7.03 -8.45
CA PRO A 358 -14.30 7.95 -8.52
C PRO A 358 -14.05 8.98 -9.64
N PRO A 359 -15.10 9.43 -10.35
CA PRO A 359 -14.96 10.44 -11.38
C PRO A 359 -14.70 11.82 -10.75
N LEU A 360 -14.07 12.72 -11.49
CA LEU A 360 -13.85 14.11 -11.08
C LEU A 360 -15.07 14.97 -11.45
N TYR A 361 -15.39 15.98 -10.65
CA TYR A 361 -16.50 16.89 -10.95
C TYR A 361 -16.11 17.88 -12.06
N GLU A 362 -16.96 18.00 -13.08
CA GLU A 362 -16.78 18.98 -14.17
C GLU A 362 -17.67 20.21 -13.97
N SER A 363 -18.94 20.01 -13.59
CA SER A 363 -19.90 21.07 -13.35
C SER A 363 -21.00 20.59 -12.40
N PRO A 364 -21.49 21.43 -11.48
CA PRO A 364 -21.03 22.80 -11.21
C PRO A 364 -19.69 22.83 -10.46
N ALA A 365 -19.09 24.01 -10.32
CA ALA A 365 -17.96 24.21 -9.41
C ALA A 365 -18.39 24.07 -7.94
N PRO A 366 -17.47 23.83 -7.00
CA PRO A 366 -17.79 23.80 -5.57
C PRO A 366 -18.51 25.08 -5.12
N ASP A 367 -19.56 24.93 -4.32
CA ASP A 367 -20.37 26.01 -3.74
C ASP A 367 -21.12 26.89 -4.76
N ALA A 368 -21.13 26.53 -6.05
CA ALA A 368 -21.81 27.30 -7.08
C ALA A 368 -23.34 27.24 -6.96
N THR A 369 -23.98 28.30 -7.40
CA THR A 369 -25.44 28.39 -7.55
C THR A 369 -25.85 27.85 -8.91
N VAL A 370 -26.76 26.88 -8.90
CA VAL A 370 -27.30 26.20 -10.08
C VAL A 370 -28.75 26.62 -10.24
N GLY A 371 -29.08 27.15 -11.42
CA GLY A 371 -30.44 27.51 -11.78
C GLY A 371 -31.31 26.27 -11.90
N GLN A 372 -32.38 26.21 -11.12
CA GLN A 372 -33.31 25.09 -11.12
C GLN A 372 -33.87 24.87 -12.54
N GLY A 373 -33.68 23.67 -13.08
CA GLY A 373 -34.14 23.30 -14.44
C GLY A 373 -33.31 23.87 -15.60
N GLN A 374 -32.20 24.57 -15.34
CA GLN A 374 -31.32 25.10 -16.41
C GLN A 374 -30.07 24.27 -16.63
N HIS A 375 -29.46 23.79 -15.55
CA HIS A 375 -28.21 23.04 -15.60
C HIS A 375 -28.29 21.79 -14.73
N GLY A 376 -27.63 20.73 -15.19
CA GLY A 376 -27.49 19.47 -14.48
C GLY A 376 -26.17 19.35 -13.74
N LEU A 377 -25.86 18.13 -13.29
CA LEU A 377 -24.57 17.76 -12.72
C LEU A 377 -23.78 16.99 -13.78
N LYS A 378 -22.47 17.21 -13.83
CA LYS A 378 -21.58 16.52 -14.77
C LYS A 378 -20.25 16.20 -14.12
N CYS A 379 -19.74 15.02 -14.42
CA CYS A 379 -18.45 14.51 -13.98
C CYS A 379 -17.70 13.87 -15.15
N THR A 380 -16.39 13.65 -14.96
CA THR A 380 -15.51 13.10 -15.98
C THR A 380 -15.84 11.64 -16.25
N GLN A 381 -15.56 11.19 -17.47
CA GLN A 381 -15.62 9.77 -17.80
C GLN A 381 -14.39 9.02 -17.23
N VAL A 382 -14.59 7.80 -16.75
CA VAL A 382 -13.55 6.92 -16.20
C VAL A 382 -13.40 5.69 -17.10
N THR A 383 -12.19 5.39 -17.54
CA THR A 383 -11.91 4.32 -18.53
C THR A 383 -12.42 2.94 -18.11
N GLU A 384 -12.32 2.60 -16.82
CA GLU A 384 -12.81 1.33 -16.28
C GLU A 384 -14.34 1.29 -16.12
N ALA A 385 -15.03 2.44 -16.15
CA ALA A 385 -16.44 2.53 -15.84
C ALA A 385 -17.31 2.17 -17.05
N SER A 386 -18.29 1.30 -16.82
CA SER A 386 -19.39 1.01 -17.75
C SER A 386 -20.66 1.80 -17.42
N ALA A 387 -20.77 2.32 -16.20
CA ALA A 387 -21.87 3.16 -15.75
C ALA A 387 -21.46 4.04 -14.56
N TYR A 388 -22.32 4.98 -14.19
CA TYR A 388 -22.12 5.89 -13.05
C TYR A 388 -23.32 5.89 -12.12
N ARG A 389 -23.06 6.32 -10.88
CA ARG A 389 -24.07 6.58 -9.87
C ARG A 389 -23.88 7.96 -9.30
N ILE A 390 -24.92 8.79 -9.34
CA ILE A 390 -24.93 10.15 -8.78
C ILE A 390 -25.97 10.21 -7.67
N GLN A 391 -25.55 10.66 -6.50
CA GLN A 391 -26.41 10.87 -5.35
C GLN A 391 -26.46 12.34 -4.96
N VAL A 392 -27.65 12.83 -4.57
CA VAL A 392 -27.86 14.19 -4.06
C VAL A 392 -28.60 14.12 -2.73
N VAL A 393 -28.15 14.89 -1.74
CA VAL A 393 -28.77 15.06 -0.42
C VAL A 393 -28.87 16.53 -0.09
N ALA A 394 -29.80 16.91 0.79
CA ALA A 394 -29.78 18.24 1.41
C ALA A 394 -28.45 18.45 2.16
N ALA A 395 -28.02 19.70 2.36
CA ALA A 395 -26.73 20.01 2.98
C ALA A 395 -26.54 19.40 4.39
N ASN A 396 -27.62 19.19 5.13
CA ASN A 396 -27.65 18.52 6.45
C ASN A 396 -28.17 17.07 6.40
N GLY A 397 -28.35 16.52 5.20
CA GLY A 397 -28.87 15.19 4.95
C GLY A 397 -27.80 14.10 5.02
N SER A 398 -28.20 12.86 4.74
CA SER A 398 -27.33 11.69 4.74
C SER A 398 -27.42 10.92 3.43
N PHE A 399 -26.28 10.51 2.89
CA PHE A 399 -26.23 9.68 1.67
C PHE A 399 -26.73 8.24 1.89
N ALA A 400 -27.06 7.86 3.13
CA ALA A 400 -27.81 6.62 3.38
C ALA A 400 -29.28 6.72 2.92
N GLN A 401 -29.81 7.94 2.82
CA GLN A 401 -31.17 8.24 2.34
C GLN A 401 -31.11 9.45 1.39
N PRO A 402 -30.58 9.26 0.17
CA PRO A 402 -30.46 10.32 -0.81
C PRO A 402 -31.82 10.81 -1.32
N LEU A 403 -31.91 12.11 -1.63
CA LEU A 403 -33.07 12.72 -2.29
C LEU A 403 -33.13 12.32 -3.77
N ILE A 404 -31.96 12.16 -4.40
CA ILE A 404 -31.80 11.58 -5.73
C ILE A 404 -30.74 10.49 -5.64
N ASP A 405 -31.07 9.30 -6.11
CA ASP A 405 -30.13 8.18 -6.28
C ASP A 405 -30.22 7.66 -7.72
N ALA A 406 -29.48 8.30 -8.61
CA ALA A 406 -29.47 7.97 -10.02
C ALA A 406 -28.34 6.96 -10.27
N GLY A 407 -28.68 5.68 -10.41
CA GLY A 407 -27.73 4.62 -10.74
C GLY A 407 -27.75 4.25 -12.23
N GLU A 408 -26.76 3.46 -12.64
CA GLU A 408 -26.65 2.87 -13.99
C GLU A 408 -26.64 3.91 -15.13
N LEU A 409 -26.15 5.12 -14.85
CA LEU A 409 -26.07 6.19 -15.83
C LEU A 409 -24.96 5.85 -16.84
N LYS A 410 -25.29 5.86 -18.14
CA LYS A 410 -24.30 5.61 -19.20
C LYS A 410 -23.23 6.70 -19.25
N ASP A 411 -23.65 7.94 -19.08
CA ASP A 411 -22.78 9.11 -18.98
C ASP A 411 -22.73 9.60 -17.53
N CYS A 412 -21.61 10.17 -17.12
CA CYS A 412 -21.47 10.77 -15.78
C CYS A 412 -22.19 12.13 -15.73
N ALA A 413 -23.52 12.10 -15.86
CA ALA A 413 -24.36 13.29 -15.92
C ALA A 413 -25.74 13.06 -15.29
N LEU A 414 -26.18 14.02 -14.49
CA LEU A 414 -27.56 14.10 -13.99
C LEU A 414 -28.25 15.29 -14.67
N PRO A 415 -29.38 15.10 -15.37
CA PRO A 415 -29.97 16.16 -16.18
C PRO A 415 -30.71 17.20 -15.32
N ALA A 416 -30.91 18.40 -15.87
CA ALA A 416 -31.46 19.55 -15.14
C ALA A 416 -32.90 19.30 -14.62
N GLU A 417 -33.68 18.48 -15.33
CA GLU A 417 -35.05 18.11 -14.96
C GLU A 417 -35.10 17.24 -13.69
N ALA A 418 -34.03 16.48 -13.42
CA ALA A 418 -33.93 15.72 -12.17
C ALA A 418 -33.73 16.66 -10.98
N LEU A 419 -32.88 17.69 -11.13
CA LEU A 419 -32.67 18.72 -10.11
C LEU A 419 -33.90 19.62 -9.93
N ALA A 420 -34.68 19.85 -10.99
CA ALA A 420 -35.90 20.67 -10.93
C ALA A 420 -36.97 20.14 -9.97
N ARG A 421 -36.89 18.86 -9.58
CA ARG A 421 -37.81 18.23 -8.61
C ARG A 421 -37.47 18.56 -7.16
N LEU A 422 -36.26 19.05 -6.91
CA LEU A 422 -35.80 19.43 -5.58
C LEU A 422 -36.19 20.88 -5.28
N PRO A 423 -36.56 21.23 -4.03
CA PRO A 423 -36.78 22.62 -3.67
C PRO A 423 -35.49 23.45 -3.75
N VAL A 424 -35.61 24.77 -3.80
CA VAL A 424 -34.44 25.65 -3.65
C VAL A 424 -33.78 25.45 -2.29
N GLY A 425 -32.46 25.54 -2.23
CA GLY A 425 -31.69 25.29 -1.00
C GLY A 425 -30.27 24.82 -1.27
N GLU A 426 -29.57 24.45 -0.19
CA GLU A 426 -28.20 23.94 -0.25
C GLU A 426 -28.17 22.41 -0.27
N TYR A 427 -27.30 21.85 -1.11
CA TYR A 427 -27.21 20.41 -1.35
C TYR A 427 -25.76 19.94 -1.35
N LEU A 428 -25.58 18.66 -1.03
CA LEU A 428 -24.35 17.92 -1.30
C LEU A 428 -24.64 16.88 -2.37
N TRP A 429 -23.73 16.72 -3.32
CA TRP A 429 -23.79 15.64 -4.29
C TRP A 429 -22.49 14.87 -4.35
N ARG A 430 -22.57 13.61 -4.76
CA ARG A 430 -21.42 12.76 -4.99
C ARG A 430 -21.63 11.84 -6.18
N ALA A 431 -20.54 11.52 -6.87
CA ALA A 431 -20.54 10.63 -8.02
C ALA A 431 -19.61 9.43 -7.78
N GLY A 432 -20.02 8.26 -8.26
CA GLY A 432 -19.25 7.02 -8.18
C GLY A 432 -19.27 6.30 -9.52
N SER A 433 -18.19 5.58 -9.80
CA SER A 433 -18.01 4.80 -11.02
C SER A 433 -18.42 3.34 -10.79
N ILE A 434 -18.97 2.69 -11.81
CA ILE A 434 -19.36 1.28 -11.78
C ILE A 434 -18.75 0.60 -13.00
N ARG A 435 -18.00 -0.49 -12.79
CA ARG A 435 -17.55 -1.37 -13.88
C ARG A 435 -18.38 -2.63 -13.95
N THR A 436 -18.32 -3.30 -15.08
CA THR A 436 -18.88 -4.65 -15.23
C THR A 436 -17.74 -5.64 -15.23
N LEU A 437 -17.77 -6.60 -14.31
CA LEU A 437 -16.75 -7.67 -14.22
C LEU A 437 -16.93 -8.68 -15.37
N GLY A 438 -15.93 -9.52 -15.62
CA GLY A 438 -15.98 -10.53 -16.68
C GLY A 438 -17.11 -11.57 -16.54
N ASN A 439 -17.71 -11.67 -15.35
CA ASN A 439 -18.89 -12.50 -15.07
C ASN A 439 -20.23 -11.75 -15.28
N GLY A 440 -20.20 -10.51 -15.78
CA GLY A 440 -21.37 -9.67 -15.99
C GLY A 440 -21.90 -8.94 -14.75
N GLN A 441 -21.30 -9.11 -13.57
CA GLN A 441 -21.76 -8.46 -12.34
C GLN A 441 -21.26 -7.00 -12.25
N PRO A 442 -22.09 -6.06 -11.76
CA PRO A 442 -21.64 -4.71 -11.50
C PRO A 442 -20.70 -4.68 -10.28
N ASP A 443 -19.62 -3.94 -10.40
CA ASP A 443 -18.64 -3.68 -9.35
C ASP A 443 -18.50 -2.17 -9.17
N ALA A 444 -19.09 -1.66 -8.10
CA ALA A 444 -19.08 -0.24 -7.78
C ALA A 444 -17.78 0.15 -7.07
N GLY A 445 -17.17 1.22 -7.53
CA GLY A 445 -16.08 1.89 -6.85
C GLY A 445 -16.57 2.80 -5.73
N PRO A 446 -15.64 3.45 -5.02
CA PRO A 446 -16.01 4.45 -4.03
C PRO A 446 -16.62 5.70 -4.69
N PHE A 447 -17.33 6.47 -3.89
CA PHE A 447 -17.80 7.78 -4.31
C PHE A 447 -16.69 8.83 -4.16
N ALA A 448 -16.66 9.81 -5.06
CA ALA A 448 -15.90 11.04 -4.86
C ALA A 448 -16.35 11.73 -3.56
N ALA A 449 -15.45 12.52 -2.98
CA ALA A 449 -15.78 13.35 -1.83
C ALA A 449 -17.00 14.23 -2.15
N PRO A 450 -18.01 14.35 -1.26
CA PRO A 450 -19.20 15.15 -1.55
C PRO A 450 -18.87 16.61 -1.86
N GLN A 451 -19.49 17.16 -2.91
CA GLN A 451 -19.35 18.57 -3.27
C GLN A 451 -20.64 19.34 -2.95
N LYS A 452 -20.48 20.56 -2.45
CA LYS A 452 -21.58 21.49 -2.17
C LYS A 452 -22.06 22.19 -3.45
N MET A 453 -23.37 22.46 -3.50
CA MET A 453 -24.01 23.35 -4.48
C MET A 453 -25.25 24.01 -3.88
N LYS A 454 -25.73 25.07 -4.51
CA LYS A 454 -26.98 25.75 -4.16
C LYS A 454 -27.95 25.67 -5.33
N LEU A 455 -29.18 25.25 -5.09
CA LEU A 455 -30.26 25.37 -6.06
C LEU A 455 -31.05 26.65 -5.78
N ALA A 456 -31.18 27.50 -6.80
CA ALA A 456 -32.00 28.71 -6.74
C ALA A 456 -32.88 28.81 -7.99
N LEU A 457 -33.97 29.56 -7.87
CA LEU A 457 -34.81 29.87 -9.02
C LEU A 457 -34.02 30.78 -9.97
N PRO A 458 -33.97 30.47 -11.28
CA PRO A 458 -33.41 31.41 -12.23
C PRO A 458 -34.27 32.69 -12.30
N PRO A 459 -33.66 33.86 -12.58
CA PRO A 459 -34.43 35.08 -12.75
C PRO A 459 -35.42 34.94 -13.91
N GLN A 460 -36.59 35.55 -13.77
CA GLN A 460 -37.58 35.60 -14.83
C GLN A 460 -37.24 36.73 -15.81
N SER A 461 -37.49 36.51 -17.10
CA SER A 461 -37.31 37.56 -18.11
C SER A 461 -38.40 38.63 -17.94
N PRO A 462 -38.04 39.90 -17.70
CA PRO A 462 -39.03 40.91 -17.36
C PRO A 462 -39.87 41.32 -18.55
N GLU A 463 -41.04 41.87 -18.27
CA GLU A 463 -41.93 42.43 -19.27
C GLU A 463 -41.39 43.80 -19.70
N LEU A 464 -41.18 43.95 -21.01
CA LEU A 464 -40.64 45.16 -21.60
C LEU A 464 -41.76 46.17 -21.87
N GLN A 465 -41.55 47.40 -21.41
CA GLN A 465 -42.42 48.53 -21.66
C GLN A 465 -41.69 49.52 -22.58
N ILE A 466 -42.26 49.70 -23.77
CA ILE A 466 -41.69 50.53 -24.81
C ILE A 466 -42.44 51.87 -24.80
N GLY A 467 -41.72 52.97 -24.60
CA GLY A 467 -42.29 54.30 -24.55
C GLY A 467 -41.94 55.17 -25.77
N GLY A 468 -42.90 56.01 -26.16
CA GLY A 468 -42.79 57.03 -27.20
C GLY A 468 -44.01 57.95 -27.18
N ALA A 469 -43.85 59.22 -27.50
CA ALA A 469 -44.97 60.15 -27.65
C ALA A 469 -45.77 59.84 -28.92
N PRO A 470 -47.05 60.25 -29.03
CA PRO A 470 -47.81 60.10 -30.28
C PRO A 470 -47.06 60.73 -31.45
N GLY A 471 -46.67 59.93 -32.46
CA GLY A 471 -45.89 60.40 -33.60
C GLY A 471 -44.38 60.19 -33.51
N GLU A 472 -43.86 59.67 -32.40
CA GLU A 472 -42.45 59.33 -32.23
C GLU A 472 -42.25 57.82 -32.17
N GLY A 473 -41.16 57.33 -32.76
CA GLY A 473 -40.66 55.99 -32.55
C GLY A 473 -40.24 55.81 -31.09
N SER A 474 -40.06 54.56 -30.70
CA SER A 474 -39.65 54.18 -29.36
C SER A 474 -38.31 54.83 -29.02
N SER A 475 -38.31 55.76 -28.06
CA SER A 475 -37.12 56.51 -27.62
C SER A 475 -36.52 55.95 -26.33
N HIS A 476 -37.34 55.26 -25.53
CA HIS A 476 -36.90 54.57 -24.32
C HIS A 476 -37.60 53.22 -24.16
N ILE A 477 -36.85 52.23 -23.69
CA ILE A 477 -37.36 50.92 -23.29
C ILE A 477 -37.06 50.77 -21.81
N HIS A 478 -38.05 50.42 -21.00
CA HIS A 478 -37.90 50.22 -19.57
C HIS A 478 -38.58 48.92 -19.15
N TRP A 479 -38.20 48.39 -17.99
CA TRP A 479 -38.75 47.16 -17.45
C TRP A 479 -38.69 47.18 -15.92
N THR A 480 -39.35 46.20 -15.29
CA THR A 480 -39.20 45.96 -13.86
C THR A 480 -37.89 45.24 -13.58
N GLY A 481 -37.12 45.73 -12.61
CA GLY A 481 -35.84 45.15 -12.23
C GLY A 481 -35.66 45.03 -10.73
N GLU A 482 -34.87 44.05 -10.29
CA GLU A 482 -34.51 43.87 -8.88
C GLU A 482 -33.07 44.35 -8.59
N GLU A 483 -32.78 44.61 -7.32
CA GLU A 483 -31.45 45.04 -6.89
C GLU A 483 -30.39 43.97 -7.19
N GLY A 484 -29.25 44.39 -7.74
CA GLY A 484 -28.15 43.49 -8.10
C GLY A 484 -28.32 42.75 -9.43
N GLN A 485 -29.43 42.93 -10.14
CA GLN A 485 -29.61 42.38 -11.48
C GLN A 485 -28.90 43.22 -12.55
N ARG A 486 -28.47 42.54 -13.61
CA ARG A 486 -28.04 43.17 -14.87
C ARG A 486 -28.75 42.55 -16.07
N TYR A 487 -28.88 43.31 -17.15
CA TYR A 487 -29.71 42.97 -18.30
C TYR A 487 -28.86 43.01 -19.56
N ARG A 488 -28.78 41.88 -20.26
CA ARG A 488 -28.20 41.80 -21.59
C ARG A 488 -29.27 42.20 -22.60
N ILE A 489 -28.97 43.18 -23.43
CA ILE A 489 -29.85 43.69 -24.48
C ILE A 489 -29.22 43.34 -25.81
N VAL A 490 -29.96 42.59 -26.63
CA VAL A 490 -29.55 42.21 -27.97
C VAL A 490 -30.54 42.80 -28.95
N VAL A 491 -30.08 43.61 -29.91
CA VAL A 491 -30.92 44.23 -30.94
C VAL A 491 -30.41 43.90 -32.33
N ALA A 492 -31.30 43.55 -33.25
CA ALA A 492 -30.99 43.30 -34.65
C ALA A 492 -32.05 43.91 -35.58
N SER A 493 -31.72 44.06 -36.87
CA SER A 493 -32.69 44.48 -37.90
C SER A 493 -33.58 43.33 -38.40
N ASP A 494 -33.25 42.09 -38.05
CA ASP A 494 -33.99 40.88 -38.38
C ASP A 494 -34.36 40.06 -37.13
N ALA A 495 -35.41 39.25 -37.24
CA ALA A 495 -35.92 38.46 -36.11
C ALA A 495 -35.01 37.27 -35.72
N GLY A 496 -34.05 36.91 -36.56
CA GLY A 496 -33.12 35.81 -36.34
C GLY A 496 -31.85 36.20 -35.58
N PHE A 497 -31.61 37.51 -35.38
CA PHE A 497 -30.43 38.04 -34.68
C PHE A 497 -29.09 37.54 -35.27
N ALA A 498 -29.03 37.32 -36.59
CA ALA A 498 -27.84 36.77 -37.24
C ALA A 498 -26.63 37.71 -37.14
N ALA A 499 -26.87 39.03 -37.16
CA ALA A 499 -25.87 40.07 -36.96
C ALA A 499 -26.43 41.15 -36.01
N PRO A 500 -26.27 40.98 -34.68
CA PRO A 500 -26.73 41.97 -33.71
C PRO A 500 -26.08 43.33 -33.93
N LEU A 501 -26.89 44.37 -33.99
CA LEU A 501 -26.47 45.77 -34.02
C LEU A 501 -26.07 46.26 -32.63
N VAL A 502 -26.72 45.72 -31.59
CA VAL A 502 -26.41 45.99 -30.18
C VAL A 502 -26.36 44.65 -29.44
N ASP A 503 -25.33 44.44 -28.64
CA ASP A 503 -25.22 43.34 -27.69
C ASP A 503 -24.43 43.85 -26.47
N THR A 504 -25.16 44.32 -25.46
CA THR A 504 -24.56 45.01 -24.31
C THR A 504 -25.24 44.62 -23.00
N TRP A 505 -24.52 44.79 -21.89
CA TRP A 505 -25.05 44.62 -20.55
C TRP A 505 -25.29 45.98 -19.90
N VAL A 506 -26.49 46.17 -19.35
CA VAL A 506 -26.86 47.35 -18.57
C VAL A 506 -27.26 46.95 -17.15
N THR A 507 -27.03 47.83 -16.18
CA THR A 507 -27.42 47.62 -14.78
C THR A 507 -28.67 48.39 -14.39
N GLN A 508 -29.03 49.42 -15.14
CA GLN A 508 -30.29 50.14 -14.95
C GLN A 508 -31.41 49.41 -15.70
N PRO A 509 -32.64 49.37 -15.15
CA PRO A 509 -33.78 48.72 -15.80
C PRO A 509 -34.40 49.60 -16.91
N GLN A 510 -33.53 50.24 -17.70
CA GLN A 510 -33.87 51.10 -18.82
C GLN A 510 -32.76 51.11 -19.86
N TRP A 511 -33.13 51.30 -21.13
CA TRP A 511 -32.21 51.46 -22.24
C TRP A 511 -32.75 52.43 -23.27
N ASN A 512 -31.85 53.21 -23.87
CA ASN A 512 -32.15 54.28 -24.80
C ASN A 512 -31.82 53.85 -26.23
N THR A 513 -32.74 54.12 -27.16
CA THR A 513 -32.64 53.73 -28.58
C THR A 513 -32.02 54.82 -29.47
N GLN A 514 -31.59 55.96 -28.91
CA GLN A 514 -31.09 57.13 -29.66
C GLN A 514 -29.93 56.84 -30.62
N GLU A 515 -29.13 55.81 -30.34
CA GLU A 515 -28.01 55.43 -31.21
C GLU A 515 -28.42 54.58 -32.43
N LEU A 516 -29.70 54.17 -32.49
CA LEU A 516 -30.23 53.42 -33.63
C LEU A 516 -30.78 54.37 -34.71
N PRO A 517 -30.37 54.21 -35.99
CA PRO A 517 -31.00 54.90 -37.10
C PRO A 517 -32.50 54.62 -37.16
N PRO A 518 -33.32 55.53 -37.71
CA PRO A 518 -34.75 55.27 -37.94
C PRO A 518 -34.99 53.96 -38.68
N GLY A 519 -35.87 53.11 -38.17
CA GLY A 519 -36.08 51.78 -38.73
C GLY A 519 -36.91 50.86 -37.85
N THR A 520 -37.06 49.61 -38.31
CA THR A 520 -37.69 48.52 -37.57
C THR A 520 -36.61 47.58 -37.05
N TYR A 521 -36.69 47.24 -35.77
CA TYR A 521 -35.71 46.39 -35.08
C TYR A 521 -36.41 45.34 -34.21
N TYR A 522 -35.66 44.31 -33.86
CA TYR A 522 -36.06 43.25 -32.95
C TYR A 522 -35.14 43.29 -31.72
N LEU A 523 -35.72 43.14 -30.54
CA LEU A 523 -35.01 43.12 -29.27
C LEU A 523 -35.25 41.80 -28.54
N GLN A 524 -34.17 41.23 -28.03
CA GLN A 524 -34.17 40.18 -27.02
C GLN A 524 -33.45 40.67 -25.76
N MET A 525 -33.85 40.09 -24.63
CA MET A 525 -33.29 40.44 -23.34
C MET A 525 -33.06 39.20 -22.49
N GLN A 526 -31.96 39.18 -21.75
CA GLN A 526 -31.64 38.18 -20.74
C GLN A 526 -31.26 38.87 -19.43
N VAL A 527 -31.75 38.37 -18.31
CA VAL A 527 -31.39 38.87 -16.97
C VAL A 527 -30.27 38.00 -16.40
N GLU A 528 -29.35 38.61 -15.66
CA GLU A 528 -28.48 37.92 -14.73
C GLU A 528 -28.72 38.46 -13.32
N ASP A 529 -28.93 37.57 -12.34
CA ASP A 529 -29.13 37.93 -10.94
C ASP A 529 -27.79 38.11 -10.19
N ALA A 530 -27.86 38.52 -8.93
CA ALA A 530 -26.69 38.70 -8.07
C ALA A 530 -25.92 37.39 -7.80
N ASN A 531 -26.53 36.22 -8.04
CA ASN A 531 -25.90 34.91 -7.91
C ASN A 531 -25.22 34.45 -9.22
N GLY A 532 -25.29 35.26 -10.28
CA GLY A 532 -24.78 34.92 -11.61
C GLY A 532 -25.70 34.00 -12.42
N LEU A 533 -26.92 33.71 -11.94
CA LEU A 533 -27.90 32.93 -12.69
C LEU A 533 -28.51 33.77 -13.79
N ARG A 534 -28.68 33.17 -14.97
CA ARG A 534 -29.23 33.86 -16.14
C ARG A 534 -30.62 33.36 -16.50
N SER A 535 -31.51 34.25 -16.89
CA SER A 535 -32.78 33.86 -17.51
C SER A 535 -32.54 33.30 -18.92
N ASN A 536 -33.55 32.64 -19.50
CA ASN A 536 -33.55 32.43 -20.94
C ASN A 536 -33.67 33.78 -21.67
N LEU A 537 -33.14 33.86 -22.90
CA LEU A 537 -33.46 35.00 -23.77
C LEU A 537 -34.97 35.11 -23.92
N SER A 538 -35.49 36.32 -23.72
CA SER A 538 -36.91 36.60 -23.95
C SER A 538 -37.29 36.38 -25.42
N ALA A 539 -38.58 36.23 -25.68
CA ALA A 539 -39.08 36.22 -27.05
C ALA A 539 -38.67 37.52 -27.77
N ALA A 540 -38.34 37.40 -29.06
CA ALA A 540 -38.02 38.55 -29.90
C ALA A 540 -39.22 39.51 -29.96
N ARG A 541 -39.02 40.78 -29.60
CA ARG A 541 -40.06 41.81 -29.68
C ARG A 541 -39.65 42.86 -30.71
N GLN A 542 -40.56 43.17 -31.62
CA GLN A 542 -40.36 44.18 -32.64
C GLN A 542 -40.62 45.58 -32.06
N PHE A 543 -39.79 46.55 -32.40
CA PHE A 543 -39.98 47.97 -32.10
C PHE A 543 -39.50 48.83 -33.27
N GLN A 544 -39.85 50.12 -33.25
CA GLN A 544 -39.48 51.06 -34.31
C GLN A 544 -38.82 52.29 -33.71
N THR A 545 -37.81 52.83 -34.37
CA THR A 545 -37.14 54.09 -33.99
C THR A 545 -37.32 55.14 -35.09
N GLY A 546 -37.16 56.43 -34.74
CA GLY A 546 -37.29 57.56 -35.67
C GLY A 546 -38.56 58.40 -35.43
N ASN A 547 -38.56 59.63 -35.93
CA ASN A 547 -39.69 60.55 -35.78
C ASN A 547 -40.60 60.47 -37.01
N TRP A 548 -41.91 60.40 -36.81
CA TRP A 548 -42.87 60.34 -37.90
C TRP A 548 -43.50 61.70 -38.16
N VAL A 549 -43.89 61.95 -39.41
CA VAL A 549 -44.68 63.12 -39.76
C VAL A 549 -46.11 62.87 -39.26
N THR A 550 -46.58 63.72 -38.34
CA THR A 550 -47.96 63.69 -37.85
C THR A 550 -48.75 64.86 -38.39
N THR A 551 -50.06 64.68 -38.55
CA THR A 551 -51.01 65.78 -38.75
C THR A 551 -51.10 66.64 -37.49
N SER A 552 -51.72 67.81 -37.60
CA SER A 552 -52.04 68.68 -36.44
C SER A 552 -52.95 68.01 -35.40
N GLU A 553 -53.59 66.89 -35.76
CA GLU A 553 -54.45 66.07 -34.89
C GLU A 553 -53.70 64.85 -34.31
N GLY A 554 -52.39 64.73 -34.55
CA GLY A 554 -51.54 63.66 -34.00
C GLY A 554 -51.59 62.34 -34.79
N GLN A 555 -52.23 62.29 -35.95
CA GLN A 555 -52.28 61.09 -36.79
C GLN A 555 -51.01 60.95 -37.63
N THR A 556 -50.39 59.76 -37.61
CA THR A 556 -49.18 59.49 -38.39
C THR A 556 -49.49 59.36 -39.88
N LEU A 557 -48.75 60.09 -40.73
CA LEU A 557 -48.91 60.04 -42.18
C LEU A 557 -48.16 58.85 -42.79
N THR A 558 -48.73 58.25 -43.84
CA THR A 558 -48.13 57.14 -44.60
C THR A 558 -47.98 57.49 -46.08
N SER A 559 -46.92 56.99 -46.74
CA SER A 559 -46.76 57.02 -48.19
C SER A 559 -47.73 56.06 -48.89
N GLY A 560 -47.85 56.17 -50.22
CA GLY A 560 -48.80 55.39 -51.02
C GLY A 560 -48.56 53.87 -51.04
N ASP A 561 -47.43 53.41 -50.51
CA ASP A 561 -47.06 52.01 -50.28
C ASP A 561 -47.31 51.54 -48.81
N GLY A 562 -47.91 52.40 -47.98
CA GLY A 562 -48.29 52.09 -46.60
C GLY A 562 -47.18 52.28 -45.56
N LEU A 563 -46.00 52.74 -45.95
CA LEU A 563 -44.91 53.05 -45.01
C LEU A 563 -45.16 54.41 -44.33
N ARG A 564 -44.83 54.54 -43.05
CA ARG A 564 -44.97 55.83 -42.33
C ARG A 564 -43.95 56.84 -42.83
N LEU A 565 -44.39 58.06 -43.10
CA LEU A 565 -43.52 59.17 -43.50
C LEU A 565 -42.66 59.59 -42.31
N MET A 566 -41.34 59.57 -42.48
CA MET A 566 -40.38 59.98 -41.45
C MET A 566 -40.04 61.46 -41.59
N ARG A 567 -39.93 62.16 -40.46
CA ARG A 567 -39.37 63.50 -40.38
C ARG A 567 -37.84 63.35 -40.45
N GLN A 568 -37.24 63.86 -41.52
CA GLN A 568 -35.78 63.90 -41.66
C GLN A 568 -35.14 64.82 -40.62
#